data_AF-A0A356PAB1-F1
#
_entry.id   AF-A0A356PAB1-F1
#
_cell.length_a   1.000
_cell.length_b   1.000
_cell.length_c   1.000
_cell.angle_alpha   90.00
_cell.angle_beta   90.00
_cell.angle_gamma   90.00
#
_symmetry.space_group_name_H-M   'P 1'
#
loop_
_entity.id
_entity.type
_entity.pdbx_description
1 polymer ?
#
loop_
_entity_poly.entity_id
_entity_poly.type
_entity_poly.pdbx_seq_one_letter_code
_entity_poly.pdbx_strand_id
1 'polypeptide(L)'
;MLGHANIIFLVPISISLLVVAYPILTYASPVPHSLSIPLLANNQDIRTNENNPTTINLTVSGNVQNTRLEFHILTDPRHGLLEGEPKATSSNSAKIVYKPNIDYNGTDNFTFRVNNGNQTSNLGTVSINIKFVPHSVSFWSAVVTFISSAFFVLVIVLVAKWMIRKFRKHIKADNNANDGPSIPKSRSLPDIIAGFTNIIRDESLYPSLAIFQFFVWTLVISFAFFGIYLIRFIGGVPILSGTVIPNNLLILMGISAAVPVANAAASQIKYGAKKAPKVLPPFSSMLMEGGKPTLARFQTFAWTWITIAIYMIFLFSQTFSRLDIVEQLSVPDINPVFLALMAISQGAYVTNKISTGDVLSITEVIPATGKKGEPITILGTNFGTDQKDAAVFFEPINHDSKNITVDKIESWSDKKIIITVPEKIEPKTYNIRVEKGGSSPTDTSTTTEFTVEKE
;
A
#
# COMPACT_ATOMS: atom_id res chain seq x y z
N MET A 1 -86.29 5.42 4.33
CA MET A 1 -87.73 5.10 4.28
C MET A 1 -88.39 6.12 3.36
N LEU A 2 -89.04 5.62 2.29
CA LEU A 2 -90.08 6.21 1.41
C LEU A 2 -89.98 7.71 1.02
N GLY A 3 -90.15 8.14 -0.24
CA GLY A 3 -90.56 7.45 -1.45
C GLY A 3 -90.80 8.45 -2.61
N HIS A 4 -90.82 7.88 -3.83
CA HIS A 4 -91.53 8.25 -5.07
C HIS A 4 -91.63 9.73 -5.53
N ALA A 5 -91.18 9.99 -6.76
CA ALA A 5 -92.09 10.22 -7.90
C ALA A 5 -91.31 10.39 -9.22
N ASN A 6 -91.49 9.45 -10.16
CA ASN A 6 -91.11 9.57 -11.57
C ASN A 6 -92.24 10.31 -12.31
N ILE A 7 -91.91 11.36 -13.06
CA ILE A 7 -92.82 12.03 -13.99
C ILE A 7 -92.43 11.60 -15.40
N ILE A 8 -93.31 10.84 -16.04
CA ILE A 8 -93.24 10.42 -17.45
C ILE A 8 -94.10 11.41 -18.26
N PHE A 9 -93.48 12.15 -19.19
CA PHE A 9 -94.19 12.88 -20.24
C PHE A 9 -94.17 12.05 -21.52
N LEU A 10 -95.36 11.62 -21.95
CA LEU A 10 -95.64 11.04 -23.27
C LEU A 10 -96.09 12.16 -24.22
N VAL A 11 -95.42 12.29 -25.37
CA VAL A 11 -95.92 13.04 -26.53
C VAL A 11 -95.92 12.08 -27.72
N PRO A 12 -97.07 11.85 -28.40
CA PRO A 12 -97.12 11.01 -29.59
C PRO A 12 -97.06 11.90 -30.84
N ILE A 13 -96.11 11.66 -31.75
CA ILE A 13 -96.20 12.22 -33.12
C ILE A 13 -95.80 11.16 -34.14
N SER A 14 -96.74 10.95 -35.05
CA SER A 14 -96.84 9.96 -36.12
C SER A 14 -95.70 10.06 -37.15
N ILE A 15 -95.16 8.91 -37.55
CA ILE A 15 -94.17 8.79 -38.63
C ILE A 15 -94.93 8.69 -39.97
N SER A 16 -94.89 9.75 -40.79
CA SER A 16 -95.25 9.68 -42.21
C SER A 16 -94.02 9.22 -43.00
N LEU A 17 -94.12 8.04 -43.62
CA LEU A 17 -93.07 7.42 -44.42
C LEU A 17 -93.01 8.09 -45.81
N LEU A 18 -92.04 8.97 -46.05
CA LEU A 18 -91.71 9.47 -47.38
C LEU A 18 -90.60 8.59 -47.98
N VAL A 19 -90.98 7.74 -48.94
CA VAL A 19 -90.01 6.94 -49.72
C VAL A 19 -89.39 7.84 -50.79
N VAL A 20 -88.17 8.34 -50.51
CA VAL A 20 -87.32 8.97 -51.53
C VAL A 20 -86.33 7.91 -52.00
N ALA A 21 -86.49 7.45 -53.23
CA ALA A 21 -85.53 6.57 -53.88
C ALA A 21 -84.28 7.37 -54.30
N TYR A 22 -83.12 7.05 -53.71
CA TYR A 22 -81.82 7.52 -54.19
C TYR A 22 -81.23 6.45 -55.13
N PRO A 23 -80.65 6.82 -56.29
CA PRO A 23 -79.92 5.85 -57.10
C PRO A 23 -78.68 5.36 -56.34
N ILE A 24 -78.48 4.05 -56.34
CA ILE A 24 -77.28 3.40 -55.83
C ILE A 24 -76.13 3.78 -56.77
N LEU A 25 -75.23 4.66 -56.33
CA LEU A 25 -73.89 4.73 -56.89
C LEU A 25 -73.10 3.55 -56.34
N THR A 26 -72.94 2.50 -57.16
CA THR A 26 -71.95 1.44 -56.92
C THR A 26 -70.57 2.06 -57.05
N TYR A 27 -70.03 2.57 -55.93
CA TYR A 27 -68.61 2.80 -55.82
C TYR A 27 -67.95 1.42 -55.78
N ALA A 28 -67.31 1.01 -56.87
CA ALA A 28 -66.36 -0.08 -56.82
C ALA A 28 -65.25 0.35 -55.85
N SER A 29 -65.24 -0.21 -54.63
CA SER A 29 -64.09 -0.08 -53.75
C SER A 29 -62.87 -0.54 -54.53
N PRO A 30 -61.81 0.28 -54.69
CA PRO A 30 -60.57 -0.22 -55.23
C PRO A 30 -60.13 -1.36 -54.32
N VAL A 31 -59.90 -2.53 -54.91
CA VAL A 31 -59.23 -3.66 -54.25
C VAL A 31 -58.01 -3.06 -53.54
N PRO A 32 -57.83 -3.26 -52.21
CA PRO A 32 -56.64 -2.74 -51.56
C PRO A 32 -55.44 -3.35 -52.28
N HIS A 33 -54.63 -2.51 -52.92
CA HIS A 33 -53.30 -2.91 -53.36
C HIS A 33 -52.62 -3.54 -52.15
N SER A 34 -52.23 -4.81 -52.29
CA SER A 34 -51.56 -5.58 -51.26
C SER A 34 -50.47 -4.73 -50.60
N LEU A 35 -50.60 -4.47 -49.29
CA LEU A 35 -49.53 -3.86 -48.49
C LEU A 35 -48.31 -4.77 -48.60
N SER A 36 -47.36 -4.40 -49.46
CA SER A 36 -46.08 -5.11 -49.56
C SER A 36 -45.32 -4.88 -48.25
N ILE A 37 -45.21 -5.90 -47.42
CA ILE A 37 -44.36 -5.86 -46.22
C ILE A 37 -42.92 -5.69 -46.70
N PRO A 38 -42.20 -4.62 -46.30
CA PRO A 38 -40.85 -4.37 -46.79
C PRO A 38 -39.88 -5.45 -46.30
N LEU A 39 -38.90 -5.77 -47.15
CA LEU A 39 -37.78 -6.63 -46.79
C LEU A 39 -36.77 -5.82 -45.95
N LEU A 40 -36.45 -6.29 -44.75
CA LEU A 40 -35.59 -5.58 -43.81
C LEU A 40 -34.37 -6.44 -43.41
N ALA A 41 -33.16 -6.02 -43.78
CA ALA A 41 -31.92 -6.57 -43.27
C ALA A 41 -31.69 -6.06 -41.84
N ASN A 42 -31.53 -6.98 -40.89
CA ASN A 42 -31.41 -6.63 -39.48
C ASN A 42 -29.95 -6.25 -39.14
N ASN A 43 -29.78 -5.18 -38.36
CA ASN A 43 -28.48 -4.87 -37.77
C ASN A 43 -28.12 -5.89 -36.69
N GLN A 44 -26.83 -6.13 -36.48
CA GLN A 44 -26.34 -7.08 -35.49
C GLN A 44 -25.13 -6.53 -34.76
N ASP A 45 -25.06 -6.80 -33.47
CA ASP A 45 -23.89 -6.51 -32.64
C ASP A 45 -23.26 -7.83 -32.17
N ILE A 46 -22.12 -8.17 -32.76
CA ILE A 46 -21.38 -9.40 -32.49
C ILE A 46 -20.22 -9.10 -31.56
N ARG A 47 -19.97 -9.99 -30.61
CA ARG A 47 -18.76 -9.97 -29.78
C ARG A 47 -17.94 -11.21 -30.08
N THR A 48 -16.64 -11.01 -30.24
CA THR A 48 -15.69 -12.12 -30.36
C THR A 48 -14.39 -11.76 -29.68
N ASN A 49 -13.52 -12.75 -29.58
CA ASN A 49 -12.15 -12.58 -29.13
C ASN A 49 -11.23 -12.44 -30.34
N GLU A 50 -10.12 -11.72 -30.18
CA GLU A 50 -9.09 -11.67 -31.21
C GLU A 50 -8.60 -13.08 -31.56
N ASN A 51 -8.12 -13.25 -32.79
CA ASN A 51 -7.65 -14.53 -33.32
C ASN A 51 -8.69 -15.67 -33.35
N ASN A 52 -9.98 -15.40 -33.05
CA ASN A 52 -11.03 -16.42 -33.02
C ASN A 52 -12.06 -16.23 -34.16
N PRO A 53 -12.08 -17.11 -35.17
CA PRO A 53 -13.11 -17.11 -36.20
C PRO A 53 -14.51 -17.28 -35.61
N THR A 54 -15.47 -16.49 -36.07
CA THR A 54 -16.82 -16.43 -35.51
C THR A 54 -17.86 -16.59 -36.62
N THR A 55 -18.76 -17.55 -36.45
CA THR A 55 -19.88 -17.71 -37.38
C THR A 55 -20.97 -16.69 -37.04
N ILE A 56 -21.32 -15.87 -38.03
CA ILE A 56 -22.37 -14.86 -37.97
C ILE A 56 -23.55 -15.35 -38.80
N ASN A 57 -24.74 -15.36 -38.19
CA ASN A 57 -26.00 -15.65 -38.87
C ASN A 57 -26.64 -14.33 -39.28
N LEU A 58 -26.45 -13.88 -40.52
CA LEU A 58 -27.15 -12.73 -41.08
C LEU A 58 -28.65 -13.02 -41.09
N THR A 59 -29.49 -12.08 -40.67
CA THR A 59 -30.95 -12.26 -40.59
C THR A 59 -31.69 -11.18 -41.35
N VAL A 60 -32.86 -11.56 -41.87
CA VAL A 60 -33.77 -10.67 -42.58
C VAL A 60 -35.19 -10.86 -42.06
N SER A 61 -35.93 -9.76 -42.00
CA SER A 61 -37.32 -9.68 -41.55
C SER A 61 -38.22 -9.21 -42.71
N GLY A 62 -39.50 -9.57 -42.70
CA GLY A 62 -40.47 -9.19 -43.75
C GLY A 62 -41.25 -10.39 -44.30
N ASN A 63 -41.91 -10.23 -45.46
CA ASN A 63 -42.55 -11.37 -46.13
C ASN A 63 -41.53 -12.13 -46.98
N VAL A 64 -40.97 -13.19 -46.40
CA VAL A 64 -39.86 -13.98 -46.97
C VAL A 64 -40.18 -15.47 -47.10
N GLN A 65 -41.43 -15.86 -46.81
CA GLN A 65 -41.84 -17.27 -46.79
C GLN A 65 -41.75 -17.90 -48.17
N ASN A 66 -41.00 -19.02 -48.29
CA ASN A 66 -40.78 -19.78 -49.53
C ASN A 66 -40.18 -18.99 -50.71
N THR A 67 -39.53 -17.85 -50.47
CA THR A 67 -38.81 -17.10 -51.51
C THR A 67 -37.31 -17.36 -51.44
N ARG A 68 -36.65 -17.44 -52.59
CA ARG A 68 -35.19 -17.56 -52.66
C ARG A 68 -34.57 -16.21 -52.27
N LEU A 69 -33.85 -16.18 -51.15
CA LEU A 69 -33.17 -14.99 -50.65
C LEU A 69 -31.70 -15.02 -51.04
N GLU A 70 -31.23 -13.97 -51.70
CA GLU A 70 -29.82 -13.75 -52.04
C GLU A 70 -29.27 -12.66 -51.12
N PHE A 71 -28.23 -13.01 -50.36
CA PHE A 71 -27.54 -12.11 -49.45
C PHE A 71 -26.27 -11.60 -50.14
N HIS A 72 -26.07 -10.28 -50.15
CA HIS A 72 -24.92 -9.62 -50.76
C HIS A 72 -24.18 -8.81 -49.72
N ILE A 73 -22.88 -9.06 -49.59
CA ILE A 73 -21.97 -8.19 -48.84
C ILE A 73 -21.67 -6.96 -49.71
N LEU A 74 -21.80 -5.77 -49.14
CA LEU A 74 -21.57 -4.50 -49.85
C LEU A 74 -20.26 -3.84 -49.46
N THR A 75 -19.90 -3.93 -48.18
CA THR A 75 -18.65 -3.41 -47.65
C THR A 75 -18.03 -4.48 -46.79
N ASP A 76 -16.80 -4.87 -47.09
CA ASP A 76 -16.04 -5.80 -46.27
C ASP A 76 -15.57 -5.16 -44.96
N PRO A 77 -15.32 -5.99 -43.92
CA PRO A 77 -14.63 -5.55 -42.73
C PRO A 77 -13.24 -5.00 -43.05
N ARG A 78 -12.80 -3.99 -42.28
CA ARG A 78 -11.47 -3.37 -42.46
C ARG A 78 -10.37 -4.11 -41.71
N HIS A 79 -10.74 -4.87 -40.69
CA HIS A 79 -9.83 -5.49 -39.74
C HIS A 79 -10.10 -6.98 -39.56
N GLY A 80 -10.66 -7.61 -40.60
CA GLY A 80 -10.82 -9.05 -40.70
C GLY A 80 -11.19 -9.47 -42.11
N LEU A 81 -11.37 -10.77 -42.30
CA LEU A 81 -11.78 -11.41 -43.54
C LEU A 81 -13.10 -12.14 -43.33
N LEU A 82 -14.01 -12.00 -44.29
CA LEU A 82 -15.20 -12.84 -44.38
C LEU A 82 -14.86 -14.09 -45.18
N GLU A 83 -14.97 -15.25 -44.55
CA GLU A 83 -14.79 -16.56 -45.19
C GLU A 83 -16.16 -17.18 -45.50
N GLY A 84 -16.33 -17.57 -46.76
CA GLY A 84 -17.57 -18.09 -47.31
C GLY A 84 -18.45 -17.02 -47.94
N GLU A 85 -19.26 -17.44 -48.91
CA GLU A 85 -20.26 -16.59 -49.55
C GLU A 85 -21.64 -16.88 -48.93
N PRO A 86 -22.44 -15.86 -48.60
CA PRO A 86 -23.83 -16.06 -48.19
C PRO A 86 -24.61 -16.79 -49.30
N LYS A 87 -24.80 -18.10 -49.16
CA LYS A 87 -25.51 -18.90 -50.17
C LYS A 87 -26.97 -18.48 -50.24
N ALA A 88 -27.51 -18.47 -51.45
CA ALA A 88 -28.93 -18.30 -51.67
C ALA A 88 -29.71 -19.36 -50.86
N THR A 89 -30.71 -18.92 -50.12
CA THR A 89 -31.37 -19.76 -49.11
C THR A 89 -32.85 -19.43 -49.06
N SER A 90 -33.68 -20.44 -48.76
CA SER A 90 -35.10 -20.26 -48.47
C SER A 90 -35.36 -20.05 -46.96
N SER A 91 -34.28 -19.96 -46.17
CA SER A 91 -34.31 -19.57 -44.76
C SER A 91 -34.19 -18.05 -44.64
N ASN A 92 -34.74 -17.48 -43.56
CA ASN A 92 -34.62 -16.04 -43.27
C ASN A 92 -33.22 -15.64 -42.76
N SER A 93 -32.22 -16.47 -43.02
CA SER A 93 -30.86 -16.29 -42.53
C SER A 93 -29.81 -16.97 -43.41
N ALA A 94 -28.63 -16.36 -43.46
CA ALA A 94 -27.44 -16.88 -44.12
C ALA A 94 -26.24 -16.86 -43.17
N LYS A 95 -25.38 -17.89 -43.26
CA LYS A 95 -24.17 -18.03 -42.44
C LYS A 95 -22.97 -17.45 -43.17
N ILE A 96 -22.15 -16.72 -42.43
CA ILE A 96 -20.83 -16.25 -42.88
C ILE A 96 -19.84 -16.37 -41.72
N VAL A 97 -18.58 -16.69 -42.01
CA VAL A 97 -17.54 -16.76 -40.98
C VAL A 97 -16.72 -15.48 -41.01
N TYR A 98 -16.69 -14.73 -39.92
CA TYR A 98 -15.79 -13.60 -39.75
C TYR A 98 -14.51 -14.06 -39.06
N LYS A 99 -13.37 -13.77 -39.67
CA LYS A 99 -12.03 -14.04 -39.14
C LYS A 99 -11.32 -12.71 -38.89
N PRO A 100 -11.11 -12.30 -37.62
CA PRO A 100 -10.33 -11.11 -37.32
C PRO A 100 -8.93 -11.19 -37.94
N ASN A 101 -8.36 -10.04 -38.30
CA ASN A 101 -6.93 -9.95 -38.57
C ASN A 101 -6.15 -10.39 -37.32
N ILE A 102 -4.96 -10.95 -37.55
CA ILE A 102 -4.12 -11.43 -36.45
C ILE A 102 -3.84 -10.28 -35.47
N ASP A 103 -4.08 -10.55 -34.19
CA ASP A 103 -3.87 -9.65 -33.04
C ASP A 103 -4.64 -8.31 -33.10
N TYR A 104 -5.66 -8.22 -33.98
CA TYR A 104 -6.54 -7.06 -33.98
C TYR A 104 -7.57 -7.14 -32.86
N ASN A 105 -7.62 -6.11 -32.03
CA ASN A 105 -8.70 -5.83 -31.10
C ASN A 105 -9.29 -4.45 -31.36
N GLY A 106 -10.56 -4.26 -31.02
CA GLY A 106 -11.31 -3.05 -31.32
C GLY A 106 -12.60 -3.36 -32.10
N THR A 107 -13.14 -2.33 -32.74
CA THR A 107 -14.38 -2.44 -33.50
C THR A 107 -14.10 -2.69 -34.98
N ASP A 108 -14.90 -3.54 -35.60
CA ASP A 108 -14.96 -3.69 -37.05
C ASP A 108 -16.43 -3.71 -37.50
N ASN A 109 -16.69 -3.50 -38.78
CA ASN A 109 -18.04 -3.60 -39.30
C ASN A 109 -18.06 -3.99 -40.77
N PHE A 110 -19.16 -4.60 -41.17
CA PHE A 110 -19.46 -4.84 -42.58
C PHE A 110 -20.95 -4.63 -42.80
N THR A 111 -21.32 -4.41 -44.06
CA THR A 111 -22.71 -4.14 -44.43
C THR A 111 -23.19 -5.12 -45.48
N PHE A 112 -24.47 -5.46 -45.41
CA PHE A 112 -25.09 -6.41 -46.32
C PHE A 112 -26.48 -5.95 -46.74
N ARG A 113 -26.95 -6.50 -47.86
CA ARG A 113 -28.34 -6.40 -48.32
C ARG A 113 -28.87 -7.76 -48.71
N VAL A 114 -30.19 -7.88 -48.72
CA VAL A 114 -30.89 -9.10 -49.13
C VAL A 114 -31.83 -8.77 -50.27
N ASN A 115 -31.89 -9.65 -51.27
CA ASN A 115 -32.82 -9.56 -52.37
C ASN A 115 -33.67 -10.84 -52.42
N ASN A 116 -34.99 -10.70 -52.56
CA ASN A 116 -35.91 -11.84 -52.71
C ASN A 116 -36.44 -12.01 -54.15
N GLY A 117 -35.81 -11.35 -55.11
CA GLY A 117 -36.21 -11.32 -56.53
C GLY A 117 -37.19 -10.20 -56.88
N ASN A 118 -37.96 -9.71 -55.90
CA ASN A 118 -38.96 -8.66 -56.08
C ASN A 118 -38.58 -7.34 -55.37
N GLN A 119 -37.89 -7.44 -54.23
CA GLN A 119 -37.53 -6.31 -53.39
C GLN A 119 -36.09 -6.48 -52.88
N THR A 120 -35.36 -5.36 -52.85
CA THR A 120 -34.08 -5.24 -52.17
C THR A 120 -34.28 -4.59 -50.81
N SER A 121 -33.64 -5.15 -49.78
CA SER A 121 -33.75 -4.64 -48.42
C SER A 121 -33.06 -3.29 -48.20
N ASN A 122 -33.31 -2.67 -47.04
CA ASN A 122 -32.41 -1.67 -46.47
C ASN A 122 -30.99 -2.26 -46.27
N LEU A 123 -30.03 -1.37 -45.98
CA LEU A 123 -28.68 -1.74 -45.60
C LEU A 123 -28.67 -2.27 -44.15
N GLY A 124 -28.26 -3.53 -43.97
CA GLY A 124 -28.01 -4.12 -42.65
C GLY A 124 -26.54 -3.92 -42.28
N THR A 125 -26.28 -3.50 -41.03
CA THR A 125 -24.94 -3.29 -40.49
C THR A 125 -24.64 -4.34 -39.43
N VAL A 126 -23.54 -5.06 -39.61
CA VAL A 126 -23.01 -5.96 -38.58
C VAL A 126 -21.83 -5.25 -37.93
N SER A 127 -22.02 -4.83 -36.68
CA SER A 127 -20.96 -4.28 -35.83
C SER A 127 -20.30 -5.42 -35.07
N ILE A 128 -18.98 -5.50 -35.12
CA ILE A 128 -18.20 -6.55 -34.46
C ILE A 128 -17.29 -5.88 -33.43
N ASN A 129 -17.40 -6.30 -32.18
CA ASN A 129 -16.51 -5.88 -31.11
C ASN A 129 -15.56 -7.03 -30.76
N ILE A 130 -14.29 -6.87 -31.16
CA ILE A 130 -13.22 -7.85 -30.96
C ILE A 130 -12.48 -7.52 -29.68
N LYS A 131 -12.55 -8.43 -28.71
CA LYS A 131 -11.88 -8.31 -27.41
C LYS A 131 -10.44 -8.82 -27.49
N PHE A 132 -9.54 -8.07 -26.88
CA PHE A 132 -8.17 -8.50 -26.62
C PHE A 132 -8.15 -9.75 -25.72
N VAL A 133 -7.25 -10.71 -26.00
CA VAL A 133 -7.05 -11.93 -25.22
C VAL A 133 -5.57 -12.05 -24.83
N PRO A 134 -5.24 -11.94 -23.53
CA PRO A 134 -3.88 -12.19 -23.08
C PRO A 134 -3.39 -13.58 -23.47
N HIS A 135 -2.15 -13.67 -23.92
CA HIS A 135 -1.53 -14.95 -24.26
C HIS A 135 -0.67 -15.49 -23.12
N SER A 136 -0.43 -16.81 -23.17
CA SER A 136 0.41 -17.49 -22.19
C SER A 136 1.87 -17.08 -22.33
N VAL A 137 2.57 -17.05 -21.19
CA VAL A 137 3.99 -16.71 -21.13
C VAL A 137 4.79 -18.00 -20.90
N SER A 138 5.87 -18.19 -21.66
CA SER A 138 6.73 -19.35 -21.43
C SER A 138 7.45 -19.28 -20.08
N PHE A 139 7.78 -20.43 -19.50
CA PHE A 139 8.56 -20.49 -18.26
C PHE A 139 9.86 -19.68 -18.33
N TRP A 140 10.60 -19.82 -19.43
CA TRP A 140 11.87 -19.12 -19.63
C TRP A 140 11.69 -17.61 -19.77
N SER A 141 10.63 -17.16 -20.45
CA SER A 141 10.29 -15.74 -20.51
C SER A 141 10.03 -15.18 -19.11
N ALA A 142 9.30 -15.91 -18.26
CA ALA A 142 9.05 -15.52 -16.88
C ALA A 142 10.36 -15.44 -16.06
N VAL A 143 11.27 -16.41 -16.20
CA VAL A 143 12.59 -16.35 -15.55
C VAL A 143 13.37 -15.10 -15.96
N VAL A 144 13.42 -14.79 -17.26
CA VAL A 144 14.11 -13.60 -17.78
C VAL A 144 13.49 -12.31 -17.24
N THR A 145 12.17 -12.23 -17.08
CA THR A 145 11.53 -11.05 -16.47
C THR A 145 11.91 -10.84 -15.01
N PHE A 146 12.02 -11.91 -14.22
CA PHE A 146 12.49 -11.79 -12.83
C PHE A 146 13.96 -11.37 -12.77
N ILE A 147 14.82 -11.91 -13.63
CA ILE A 147 16.21 -11.46 -13.74
C ILE A 147 16.27 -9.98 -14.12
N SER A 148 15.45 -9.56 -15.08
CA SER A 148 15.33 -8.16 -15.50
C SER A 148 14.83 -7.27 -14.35
N SER A 149 13.93 -7.78 -13.52
CA SER A 149 13.46 -7.08 -12.33
C SER A 149 14.53 -6.92 -11.27
N ALA A 150 15.32 -7.97 -11.01
CA ALA A 150 16.47 -7.87 -10.11
C ALA A 150 17.49 -6.84 -10.62
N PHE A 151 17.75 -6.82 -11.92
CA PHE A 151 18.62 -5.83 -12.55
C PHE A 151 18.05 -4.42 -12.43
N PHE A 152 16.75 -4.23 -12.63
CA PHE A 152 16.08 -2.94 -12.48
C PHE A 152 16.21 -2.39 -11.06
N VAL A 153 15.96 -3.22 -10.04
CA VAL A 153 16.15 -2.84 -8.63
C VAL A 153 17.61 -2.50 -8.33
N LEU A 154 18.56 -3.25 -8.89
CA LEU A 154 19.99 -2.94 -8.79
C LEU A 154 20.33 -1.59 -9.44
N VAL A 155 19.78 -1.30 -10.62
CA VAL A 155 19.96 -0.01 -11.31
C VAL A 155 19.41 1.14 -10.46
N ILE A 156 18.22 1.00 -9.86
CA ILE A 156 17.68 2.01 -8.93
C ILE A 156 18.65 2.29 -7.78
N VAL A 157 19.19 1.24 -7.17
CA VAL A 157 20.20 1.36 -6.10
C VAL A 157 21.46 2.07 -6.59
N LEU A 158 21.95 1.75 -7.79
CA LEU A 158 23.12 2.38 -8.40
C LEU A 158 22.87 3.84 -8.78
N VAL A 159 21.69 4.17 -9.29
CA VAL A 159 21.27 5.53 -9.63
C VAL A 159 21.15 6.37 -8.36
N ALA A 160 20.51 5.86 -7.30
CA ALA A 160 20.47 6.52 -6.01
C ALA A 160 21.87 6.78 -5.45
N LYS A 161 22.76 5.77 -5.52
CA LYS A 161 24.18 5.92 -5.17
C LYS A 161 24.90 6.97 -6.01
N TRP A 162 24.60 7.05 -7.30
CA TRP A 162 25.15 8.07 -8.20
C TRP A 162 24.63 9.47 -7.88
N MET A 163 23.33 9.64 -7.65
CA MET A 163 22.73 10.93 -7.26
C MET A 163 23.36 11.46 -5.96
N ILE A 164 23.46 10.62 -4.93
CA ILE A 164 24.12 10.99 -3.65
C ILE A 164 25.56 11.43 -3.87
N ARG A 165 26.31 10.78 -4.78
CA ARG A 165 27.67 11.20 -5.15
C ARG A 165 27.69 12.53 -5.91
N LYS A 166 26.73 12.77 -6.81
CA LYS A 166 26.67 14.00 -7.63
C LYS A 166 26.30 15.22 -6.78
N PHE A 167 25.28 15.09 -5.92
CA PHE A 167 24.89 16.14 -4.95
C PHE A 167 26.08 16.53 -4.06
N ARG A 168 26.86 15.54 -3.59
CA ARG A 168 28.08 15.80 -2.81
C ARG A 168 29.09 16.68 -3.53
N LYS A 169 29.32 16.46 -4.83
CA LYS A 169 30.28 17.27 -5.60
C LYS A 169 29.89 18.75 -5.61
N HIS A 170 28.60 19.06 -5.63
CA HIS A 170 28.12 20.44 -5.62
C HIS A 170 28.35 21.09 -4.25
N ILE A 171 27.95 20.42 -3.16
CA ILE A 171 28.18 20.92 -1.79
C ILE A 171 29.68 21.18 -1.51
N LYS A 172 30.58 20.32 -2.00
CA LYS A 172 32.03 20.50 -1.81
C LYS A 172 32.60 21.64 -2.67
N ALA A 173 32.02 21.91 -3.84
CA ALA A 173 32.43 23.03 -4.69
C ALA A 173 32.05 24.38 -4.06
N ASP A 174 30.85 24.49 -3.48
CA ASP A 174 30.38 25.71 -2.82
C ASP A 174 31.21 26.02 -1.56
N ASN A 175 31.54 25.00 -0.76
CA ASN A 175 32.38 25.19 0.43
C ASN A 175 33.82 25.59 0.08
N ASN A 176 34.40 25.04 -0.99
CA ASN A 176 35.75 25.40 -1.42
C ASN A 176 35.82 26.78 -2.11
N ALA A 177 34.71 27.30 -2.64
CA ALA A 177 34.66 28.67 -3.18
C ALA A 177 34.69 29.75 -2.10
N ASN A 178 34.36 29.39 -0.85
CA ASN A 178 34.29 30.31 0.29
C ASN A 178 35.53 30.28 1.21
N ASP A 179 36.48 29.35 1.01
CA ASP A 179 37.69 29.22 1.83
C ASP A 179 38.95 29.65 1.05
N GLY A 180 39.68 30.64 1.58
CA GLY A 180 41.05 30.99 1.14
C GLY A 180 42.08 29.87 1.39
N PRO A 181 43.32 29.98 0.87
CA PRO A 181 44.22 28.83 0.74
C PRO A 181 44.82 28.43 2.10
N SER A 182 44.48 27.24 2.64
CA SER A 182 45.32 26.58 3.66
C SER A 182 45.00 25.10 3.97
N ILE A 183 46.11 24.34 4.13
CA ILE A 183 46.38 23.12 4.94
C ILE A 183 45.82 21.76 4.45
N PRO A 184 46.62 20.66 4.45
CA PRO A 184 46.17 19.35 3.97
C PRO A 184 45.13 18.76 4.93
N LYS A 185 43.90 18.60 4.42
CA LYS A 185 42.77 17.99 5.13
C LYS A 185 43.10 16.55 5.52
N SER A 186 43.36 16.31 6.81
CA SER A 186 42.92 15.09 7.49
C SER A 186 41.53 14.71 6.96
N ARG A 187 41.33 13.44 6.55
CA ARG A 187 40.09 12.99 5.89
C ARG A 187 38.90 13.34 6.77
N SER A 188 38.25 14.46 6.46
CA SER A 188 37.26 15.08 7.33
C SER A 188 36.06 14.14 7.49
N LEU A 189 35.48 14.05 8.69
CA LEU A 189 34.24 13.33 9.01
C LEU A 189 33.18 13.32 7.87
N PRO A 190 32.97 14.40 7.08
CA PRO A 190 32.14 14.38 5.86
C PRO A 190 32.45 13.31 4.79
N ASP A 191 33.71 12.87 4.62
CA ASP A 191 34.08 11.85 3.63
C ASP A 191 33.71 10.42 4.10
N ILE A 192 33.59 10.23 5.42
CA ILE A 192 33.19 8.99 6.13
C ILE A 192 31.65 8.85 6.13
N ILE A 193 30.94 9.98 6.15
CA ILE A 193 29.48 10.12 6.22
C ILE A 193 28.76 9.89 4.88
N ALA A 194 29.49 9.71 3.78
CA ALA A 194 28.88 9.81 2.45
C ALA A 194 28.74 8.47 1.66
N GLY A 195 28.78 7.30 2.30
CA GLY A 195 28.51 6.03 1.60
C GLY A 195 27.01 5.87 1.29
N PHE A 196 26.62 5.30 0.14
CA PHE A 196 25.22 4.87 -0.09
C PHE A 196 24.75 3.92 1.02
N THR A 197 25.68 3.13 1.55
CA THR A 197 25.48 2.26 2.72
C THR A 197 25.12 3.00 4.00
N ASN A 198 25.18 4.34 4.03
CA ASN A 198 24.74 5.13 5.18
C ASN A 198 23.24 5.37 5.18
N ILE A 199 22.52 5.02 4.10
CA ILE A 199 21.05 4.98 4.11
C ILE A 199 20.52 4.08 5.22
N ILE A 200 21.23 3.00 5.55
CA ILE A 200 20.83 2.08 6.63
C ILE A 200 21.40 2.48 8.01
N ARG A 201 21.89 3.70 8.14
CA ARG A 201 22.35 4.30 9.42
C ARG A 201 21.36 5.35 9.88
N ASP A 202 21.29 5.56 11.19
CA ASP A 202 20.51 6.62 11.81
C ASP A 202 21.20 8.00 11.70
N GLU A 203 20.55 9.03 12.21
CA GLU A 203 21.04 10.42 12.23
C GLU A 203 22.41 10.57 12.93
N SER A 204 22.72 9.66 13.86
CA SER A 204 23.99 9.62 14.59
C SER A 204 25.04 8.72 13.91
N LEU A 205 24.76 8.22 12.70
CA LEU A 205 25.62 7.34 11.89
C LEU A 205 25.79 5.92 12.45
N TYR A 206 24.93 5.49 13.36
CA TYR A 206 24.89 4.13 13.85
C TYR A 206 23.98 3.27 12.95
N PRO A 207 24.39 2.04 12.59
CA PRO A 207 23.52 1.10 11.88
C PRO A 207 22.19 0.88 12.61
N SER A 208 21.10 1.06 11.88
CA SER A 208 19.75 0.89 12.42
C SER A 208 19.10 -0.35 11.80
N LEU A 209 18.71 -1.28 12.67
CA LEU A 209 18.03 -2.50 12.24
C LEU A 209 16.67 -2.18 11.59
N ALA A 210 15.93 -1.23 12.13
CA ALA A 210 14.64 -0.79 11.59
C ALA A 210 14.78 -0.21 10.17
N ILE A 211 15.76 0.67 9.95
CA ILE A 211 16.00 1.27 8.62
C ILE A 211 16.48 0.20 7.63
N PHE A 212 17.33 -0.72 8.08
CA PHE A 212 17.76 -1.86 7.28
C PHE A 212 16.58 -2.71 6.82
N GLN A 213 15.65 -3.06 7.72
CA GLN A 213 14.47 -3.86 7.38
C GLN A 213 13.56 -3.13 6.39
N PHE A 214 13.31 -1.84 6.61
CA PHE A 214 12.56 -1.01 5.68
C PHE A 214 13.18 -1.00 4.28
N PHE A 215 14.49 -0.81 4.20
CA PHE A 215 15.21 -0.82 2.94
C PHE A 215 15.09 -2.17 2.22
N VAL A 216 15.31 -3.29 2.92
CA VAL A 216 15.22 -4.63 2.32
C VAL A 216 13.80 -4.93 1.82
N TRP A 217 12.77 -4.66 2.61
CA TRP A 217 11.37 -4.88 2.19
C TRP A 217 10.99 -4.04 0.98
N THR A 218 11.46 -2.78 0.93
CA THR A 218 11.27 -1.92 -0.24
C THR A 218 11.86 -2.55 -1.50
N LEU A 219 13.06 -3.12 -1.42
CA LEU A 219 13.69 -3.81 -2.56
C LEU A 219 12.92 -5.08 -2.96
N VAL A 220 12.51 -5.90 -2.00
CA VAL A 220 11.77 -7.16 -2.24
C VAL A 220 10.42 -6.89 -2.90
N ILE A 221 9.67 -5.89 -2.43
CA ILE A 221 8.36 -5.54 -2.98
C ILE A 221 8.51 -4.91 -4.36
N SER A 222 9.49 -4.03 -4.55
CA SER A 222 9.78 -3.45 -5.87
C SER A 222 10.14 -4.54 -6.88
N PHE A 223 10.97 -5.51 -6.48
CA PHE A 223 11.32 -6.68 -7.29
C PHE A 223 10.08 -7.50 -7.67
N ALA A 224 9.23 -7.84 -6.69
CA ALA A 224 8.04 -8.65 -6.91
C ALA A 224 7.04 -7.94 -7.83
N PHE A 225 6.75 -6.67 -7.55
CA PHE A 225 5.82 -5.85 -8.32
C PHE A 225 6.28 -5.69 -9.77
N PHE A 226 7.54 -5.29 -9.97
CA PHE A 226 8.06 -5.08 -11.31
C PHE A 226 8.23 -6.40 -12.09
N GLY A 227 8.55 -7.50 -11.41
CA GLY A 227 8.60 -8.83 -12.03
C GLY A 227 7.23 -9.27 -12.55
N ILE A 228 6.20 -9.22 -11.71
CA ILE A 228 4.82 -9.53 -12.12
C ILE A 228 4.36 -8.58 -13.23
N TYR A 229 4.65 -7.30 -13.10
CA TYR A 229 4.32 -6.30 -14.11
C TYR A 229 4.91 -6.66 -15.48
N LEU A 230 6.19 -7.03 -15.54
CA LEU A 230 6.83 -7.42 -16.80
C LEU A 230 6.23 -8.70 -17.39
N ILE A 231 5.88 -9.69 -16.56
CA ILE A 231 5.23 -10.92 -17.06
C ILE A 231 3.88 -10.59 -17.67
N ARG A 232 3.07 -9.78 -16.98
CA ARG A 232 1.76 -9.33 -17.46
C ARG A 232 1.87 -8.56 -18.77
N PHE A 233 2.85 -7.66 -18.85
CA PHE A 233 3.14 -6.90 -20.07
C PHE A 233 3.53 -7.79 -21.23
N ILE A 234 4.42 -8.78 -21.02
CA ILE A 234 4.81 -9.73 -22.07
C ILE A 234 3.62 -10.58 -22.52
N GLY A 235 2.72 -10.95 -21.60
CA GLY A 235 1.47 -11.63 -21.93
C GLY A 235 0.38 -10.71 -22.49
N GLY A 236 0.71 -9.46 -22.83
CA GLY A 236 -0.14 -8.49 -23.50
C GLY A 236 -1.16 -7.77 -22.60
N VAL A 237 -1.12 -7.97 -21.28
CA VAL A 237 -2.02 -7.29 -20.34
C VAL A 237 -1.70 -5.77 -20.32
N PRO A 238 -2.70 -4.88 -20.50
CA PRO A 238 -2.48 -3.44 -20.54
C PRO A 238 -1.88 -2.86 -19.26
N ILE A 239 -1.01 -1.85 -19.41
CA ILE A 239 -0.17 -1.23 -18.37
C ILE A 239 -0.97 -0.67 -17.17
N LEU A 240 -2.23 -0.27 -17.38
CA LEU A 240 -3.08 0.35 -16.36
C LEU A 240 -4.06 -0.63 -15.68
N SER A 241 -4.00 -1.92 -16.01
CA SER A 241 -4.99 -2.89 -15.56
C SER A 241 -4.53 -3.68 -14.32
N GLY A 242 -5.01 -3.28 -13.13
CA GLY A 242 -5.36 -4.24 -12.07
C GLY A 242 -4.26 -4.85 -11.19
N THR A 243 -3.00 -4.39 -11.20
CA THR A 243 -2.02 -4.82 -10.18
C THR A 243 -2.26 -4.04 -8.88
N VAL A 244 -3.22 -4.47 -8.08
CA VAL A 244 -3.48 -3.90 -6.76
C VAL A 244 -2.51 -4.52 -5.74
N ILE A 245 -1.85 -3.69 -4.92
CA ILE A 245 -1.04 -4.16 -3.80
C ILE A 245 -1.99 -4.73 -2.74
N PRO A 246 -1.85 -6.01 -2.35
CA PRO A 246 -2.73 -6.62 -1.35
C PRO A 246 -2.69 -5.91 0.01
N ASN A 247 -3.78 -6.00 0.76
CA ASN A 247 -3.96 -5.24 2.01
C ASN A 247 -2.89 -5.56 3.06
N ASN A 248 -2.57 -6.83 3.33
CA ASN A 248 -1.60 -7.16 4.37
C ASN A 248 -0.18 -6.77 3.95
N LEU A 249 0.13 -6.86 2.65
CA LEU A 249 1.37 -6.33 2.10
C LEU A 249 1.47 -4.80 2.24
N LEU A 250 0.37 -4.08 1.99
CA LEU A 250 0.31 -2.63 2.18
C LEU A 250 0.48 -2.23 3.66
N ILE A 251 -0.18 -2.95 4.57
CA ILE A 251 -0.01 -2.77 6.02
C ILE A 251 1.43 -3.01 6.41
N LEU A 252 2.08 -4.07 5.89
CA LEU A 252 3.49 -4.33 6.15
C LEU A 252 4.36 -3.16 5.70
N MET A 253 4.14 -2.60 4.51
CA MET A 253 4.88 -1.43 4.04
C MET A 253 4.68 -0.23 4.97
N GLY A 254 3.45 0.00 5.43
CA GLY A 254 3.12 1.06 6.39
C GLY A 254 3.85 0.88 7.72
N ILE A 255 3.79 -0.32 8.31
CA ILE A 255 4.53 -0.66 9.54
C ILE A 255 6.04 -0.46 9.30
N SER A 256 6.56 -0.96 8.18
CA SER A 256 7.98 -0.87 7.87
C SER A 256 8.47 0.56 7.72
N ALA A 257 7.64 1.48 7.22
CA ALA A 257 7.95 2.91 7.15
C ALA A 257 7.84 3.62 8.52
N ALA A 258 6.88 3.22 9.37
CA ALA A 258 6.65 3.85 10.67
C ALA A 258 7.70 3.46 11.73
N VAL A 259 8.16 2.20 11.71
CA VAL A 259 9.07 1.67 12.74
C VAL A 259 10.40 2.44 12.82
N PRO A 260 11.10 2.78 11.72
CA PRO A 260 12.30 3.62 11.77
C PRO A 260 12.10 4.93 12.54
N VAL A 261 10.96 5.60 12.35
CA VAL A 261 10.62 6.87 12.99
C VAL A 261 10.37 6.66 14.49
N ALA A 262 9.52 5.69 14.84
CA ALA A 262 9.26 5.35 16.24
C ALA A 262 10.54 4.92 16.98
N ASN A 263 11.40 4.16 16.30
CA ASN A 263 12.69 3.72 16.81
C ASN A 263 13.69 4.87 17.02
N ALA A 264 13.67 5.89 16.15
CA ALA A 264 14.49 7.08 16.32
C ALA A 264 14.08 7.86 17.58
N ALA A 265 12.78 8.11 17.76
CA ALA A 265 12.24 8.75 18.96
C ALA A 265 12.54 7.95 20.23
N ALA A 266 12.29 6.64 20.22
CA ALA A 266 12.61 5.76 21.35
C ALA A 266 14.11 5.73 21.68
N SER A 267 14.97 5.77 20.66
CA SER A 267 16.42 5.82 20.87
C SER A 267 16.87 7.15 21.49
N GLN A 268 16.23 8.28 21.16
CA GLN A 268 16.53 9.56 21.79
C GLN A 268 16.15 9.55 23.28
N ILE A 269 15.01 8.94 23.64
CA ILE A 269 14.59 8.82 25.05
C ILE A 269 15.58 7.94 25.84
N LYS A 270 15.94 6.77 25.30
CA LYS A 270 16.79 5.81 26.04
C LYS A 270 18.25 6.22 26.17
N TYR A 271 18.82 6.81 25.12
CA TYR A 271 20.27 7.05 25.02
C TYR A 271 20.65 8.53 24.97
N GLY A 272 19.66 9.44 24.88
CA GLY A 272 19.87 10.85 24.62
C GLY A 272 20.57 11.14 23.29
N ALA A 273 21.12 12.36 23.19
CA ALA A 273 21.84 12.80 22.01
C ALA A 273 23.17 12.05 21.86
N LYS A 274 23.25 11.15 20.87
CA LYS A 274 24.49 10.42 20.55
C LYS A 274 25.42 11.31 19.73
N LYS A 275 26.70 11.37 20.12
CA LYS A 275 27.74 12.00 19.32
C LYS A 275 28.11 11.10 18.14
N ALA A 276 28.40 11.70 17.00
CA ALA A 276 28.91 10.98 15.83
C ALA A 276 30.19 10.21 16.21
N PRO A 277 30.29 8.91 15.87
CA PRO A 277 31.44 8.12 16.24
C PRO A 277 32.68 8.50 15.42
N LYS A 278 33.87 8.47 16.05
CA LYS A 278 35.15 8.76 15.37
C LYS A 278 35.46 7.75 14.25
N VAL A 279 35.00 6.49 14.41
CA VAL A 279 35.11 5.41 13.43
C VAL A 279 33.73 4.80 13.25
N LEU A 280 33.29 4.58 12.00
CA LEU A 280 31.96 3.99 11.79
C LEU A 280 31.92 2.58 12.38
N PRO A 281 30.91 2.27 13.20
CA PRO A 281 30.70 0.90 13.64
C PRO A 281 30.26 0.03 12.45
N PRO A 282 30.65 -1.26 12.45
CA PRO A 282 30.25 -2.22 11.41
C PRO A 282 28.75 -2.51 11.46
N PHE A 283 28.14 -2.95 10.36
CA PHE A 283 26.70 -3.25 10.33
C PHE A 283 26.28 -4.32 11.34
N SER A 284 27.17 -5.24 11.71
CA SER A 284 26.91 -6.21 12.78
C SER A 284 26.52 -5.56 14.11
N SER A 285 26.92 -4.30 14.35
CA SER A 285 26.53 -3.56 15.55
C SER A 285 25.03 -3.27 15.62
N MET A 286 24.28 -3.36 14.52
CA MET A 286 22.82 -3.21 14.55
C MET A 286 22.14 -4.31 15.38
N LEU A 287 22.80 -5.47 15.52
CA LEU A 287 22.36 -6.62 16.31
C LEU A 287 22.81 -6.54 17.78
N MET A 288 23.62 -5.53 18.12
CA MET A 288 24.25 -5.40 19.43
C MET A 288 23.62 -4.30 20.28
N GLU A 289 23.66 -4.47 21.60
CA GLU A 289 23.33 -3.47 22.61
C GLU A 289 24.33 -3.60 23.77
N GLY A 290 24.94 -2.50 24.21
CA GLY A 290 25.98 -2.56 25.25
C GLY A 290 27.17 -3.44 24.91
N GLY A 291 27.53 -3.55 23.62
CA GLY A 291 28.67 -4.35 23.16
C GLY A 291 28.40 -5.86 23.01
N LYS A 292 27.19 -6.35 23.30
CA LYS A 292 26.81 -7.75 23.15
C LYS A 292 25.60 -7.94 22.23
N PRO A 293 25.48 -9.07 21.50
CA PRO A 293 24.27 -9.41 20.77
C PRO A 293 23.06 -9.47 21.71
N THR A 294 21.90 -9.02 21.25
CA THR A 294 20.64 -9.16 22.01
C THR A 294 19.66 -10.07 21.31
N LEU A 295 18.92 -10.84 22.09
CA LEU A 295 17.92 -11.76 21.57
C LEU A 295 16.86 -11.03 20.73
N ALA A 296 16.32 -9.91 21.22
CA ALA A 296 15.27 -9.16 20.52
C ALA A 296 15.72 -8.64 19.14
N ARG A 297 16.95 -8.11 19.02
CA ARG A 297 17.50 -7.64 17.74
C ARG A 297 17.81 -8.80 16.79
N PHE A 298 18.26 -9.93 17.32
CA PHE A 298 18.48 -11.11 16.51
C PHE A 298 17.16 -11.71 16.00
N GLN A 299 16.14 -11.81 16.86
CA GLN A 299 14.82 -12.31 16.48
C GLN A 299 14.18 -11.47 15.38
N THR A 300 14.17 -10.14 15.53
CA THR A 300 13.66 -9.22 14.49
C THR A 300 14.41 -9.38 13.16
N PHE A 301 15.74 -9.50 13.21
CA PHE A 301 16.56 -9.76 12.03
C PHE A 301 16.23 -11.12 11.38
N ALA A 302 16.14 -12.19 12.17
CA ALA A 302 15.86 -13.54 11.68
C ALA A 302 14.46 -13.65 11.06
N TRP A 303 13.43 -13.12 11.74
CA TRP A 303 12.06 -13.11 11.22
C TRP A 303 11.94 -12.36 9.90
N THR A 304 12.70 -11.29 9.71
CA THR A 304 12.73 -10.56 8.43
C THR A 304 13.12 -11.49 7.28
N TRP A 305 14.22 -12.24 7.43
CA TRP A 305 14.70 -13.14 6.38
C TRP A 305 13.79 -14.36 6.17
N ILE A 306 13.27 -14.94 7.26
CA ILE A 306 12.31 -16.06 7.17
C ILE A 306 11.07 -15.62 6.39
N THR A 307 10.49 -14.47 6.71
CA THR A 307 9.30 -13.99 6.02
C THR A 307 9.58 -13.62 4.56
N ILE A 308 10.73 -13.00 4.26
CA ILE A 308 11.14 -12.75 2.87
C ILE A 308 11.25 -14.06 2.10
N ALA A 309 11.90 -15.09 2.66
CA ALA A 309 12.06 -16.37 1.98
C ALA A 309 10.72 -17.02 1.67
N ILE A 310 9.80 -17.07 2.65
CA ILE A 310 8.46 -17.61 2.48
C ILE A 310 7.67 -16.82 1.43
N TYR A 311 7.73 -15.49 1.50
CA TYR A 311 7.09 -14.61 0.53
C TYR A 311 7.60 -14.85 -0.89
N MET A 312 8.91 -15.00 -1.07
CA MET A 312 9.53 -15.27 -2.38
C MET A 312 9.13 -16.64 -2.93
N ILE A 313 9.09 -17.68 -2.08
CA ILE A 313 8.60 -19.01 -2.50
C ILE A 313 7.16 -18.91 -2.99
N PHE A 314 6.31 -18.20 -2.26
CA PHE A 314 4.91 -18.05 -2.62
C PHE A 314 4.72 -17.22 -3.88
N LEU A 315 5.49 -16.13 -4.04
CA LEU A 315 5.57 -15.33 -5.27
C LEU A 315 5.87 -16.21 -6.48
N PHE A 316 6.94 -17.00 -6.44
CA PHE A 316 7.33 -17.84 -7.57
C PHE A 316 6.33 -18.97 -7.81
N SER A 317 5.86 -19.64 -6.76
CA SER A 317 4.89 -20.73 -6.89
C SER A 317 3.57 -20.25 -7.51
N GLN A 318 3.03 -19.13 -7.04
CA GLN A 318 1.81 -18.53 -7.59
C GLN A 318 2.03 -18.05 -9.03
N THR A 319 3.21 -17.49 -9.33
CA THR A 319 3.51 -16.98 -10.68
C THR A 319 3.62 -18.11 -11.68
N PHE A 320 4.43 -19.12 -11.38
CA PHE A 320 4.72 -20.21 -12.32
C PHE A 320 3.53 -21.15 -12.53
N SER A 321 2.57 -21.19 -11.60
CA SER A 321 1.32 -21.95 -11.76
C SER A 321 0.24 -21.23 -12.58
N ARG A 322 0.46 -19.97 -12.98
CA ARG A 322 -0.53 -19.12 -13.68
C ARG A 322 0.05 -18.40 -14.89
N LEU A 323 1.08 -18.97 -15.52
CA LEU A 323 1.67 -18.40 -16.74
C LEU A 323 0.75 -18.52 -17.96
N ASP A 324 -0.27 -19.37 -17.89
CA ASP A 324 -1.35 -19.52 -18.85
C ASP A 324 -2.43 -18.43 -18.73
N ILE A 325 -2.62 -17.87 -17.52
CA ILE A 325 -3.65 -16.86 -17.23
C ILE A 325 -3.01 -15.62 -16.57
N VAL A 326 -2.17 -14.93 -17.34
CA VAL A 326 -1.35 -13.81 -16.84
C VAL A 326 -2.15 -12.61 -16.35
N GLU A 327 -3.37 -12.42 -16.82
CA GLU A 327 -4.27 -11.34 -16.40
C GLU A 327 -4.62 -11.39 -14.91
N GLN A 328 -4.60 -12.59 -14.33
CA GLN A 328 -4.86 -12.86 -12.90
C GLN A 328 -3.59 -12.85 -12.05
N LEU A 329 -2.41 -12.65 -12.65
CA LEU A 329 -1.17 -12.51 -11.89
C LEU A 329 -1.19 -11.22 -11.06
N SER A 330 -0.83 -11.37 -9.80
CA SER A 330 -0.72 -10.29 -8.84
C SER A 330 0.42 -10.62 -7.89
N VAL A 331 0.95 -9.59 -7.26
CA VAL A 331 1.90 -9.76 -6.15
C VAL A 331 1.16 -10.48 -5.02
N PRO A 332 1.73 -11.55 -4.45
CA PRO A 332 1.05 -12.31 -3.40
C PRO A 332 0.83 -11.46 -2.15
N ASP A 333 -0.24 -11.79 -1.41
CA ASP A 333 -0.42 -11.22 -0.08
C ASP A 333 0.46 -11.93 0.96
N ILE A 334 0.72 -11.25 2.07
CA ILE A 334 1.44 -11.81 3.22
C ILE A 334 0.44 -12.46 4.16
N ASN A 335 0.74 -13.69 4.59
CA ASN A 335 -0.10 -14.38 5.56
C ASN A 335 -0.20 -13.53 6.85
N PRO A 336 -1.42 -13.27 7.37
CA PRO A 336 -1.64 -12.46 8.58
C PRO A 336 -0.83 -12.90 9.79
N VAL A 337 -0.51 -14.20 9.91
CA VAL A 337 0.33 -14.72 11.01
C VAL A 337 1.74 -14.12 10.94
N PHE A 338 2.35 -14.06 9.76
CA PHE A 338 3.67 -13.45 9.61
C PHE A 338 3.62 -11.94 9.79
N LEU A 339 2.55 -11.29 9.31
CA LEU A 339 2.32 -9.86 9.55
C LEU A 339 2.25 -9.57 11.06
N ALA A 340 1.45 -10.35 11.80
CA ALA A 340 1.30 -10.22 13.24
C ALA A 340 2.62 -10.50 13.98
N LEU A 341 3.33 -11.57 13.64
CA LEU A 341 4.63 -11.88 14.24
C LEU A 341 5.66 -10.77 14.01
N MET A 342 5.72 -10.21 12.80
CA MET A 342 6.59 -9.07 12.51
C MET A 342 6.15 -7.82 13.29
N ALA A 343 4.86 -7.51 13.30
CA ALA A 343 4.33 -6.36 14.05
C ALA A 343 4.63 -6.46 15.54
N ILE A 344 4.42 -7.63 16.16
CA ILE A 344 4.76 -7.90 17.56
C ILE A 344 6.27 -7.80 17.77
N SER A 345 7.09 -8.37 16.88
CA SER A 345 8.54 -8.33 17.00
C SER A 345 9.09 -6.90 16.92
N GLN A 346 8.55 -6.07 16.02
CA GLN A 346 8.89 -4.66 15.88
C GLN A 346 8.37 -3.82 17.05
N GLY A 347 7.14 -4.08 17.48
CA GLY A 347 6.53 -3.45 18.66
C GLY A 347 7.35 -3.72 19.91
N ALA A 348 7.68 -4.98 20.18
CA ALA A 348 8.54 -5.36 21.31
C ALA A 348 9.93 -4.72 21.23
N TYR A 349 10.52 -4.65 20.03
CA TYR A 349 11.81 -3.99 19.81
C TYR A 349 11.77 -2.49 20.15
N VAL A 350 10.73 -1.77 19.72
CA VAL A 350 10.56 -0.34 20.01
C VAL A 350 10.18 -0.13 21.48
N THR A 351 9.26 -0.91 22.04
CA THR A 351 8.85 -0.83 23.44
C THR A 351 10.01 -1.11 24.39
N ASN A 352 10.89 -2.08 24.10
CA ASN A 352 12.10 -2.33 24.89
C ASN A 352 13.10 -1.14 24.87
N LYS A 353 12.91 -0.18 23.97
CA LYS A 353 13.65 1.09 23.99
C LYS A 353 12.92 2.19 24.76
N ILE A 354 11.59 2.21 24.75
CA ILE A 354 10.79 3.22 25.45
C ILE A 354 10.59 2.86 26.93
N SER A 355 10.69 1.58 27.29
CA SER A 355 10.82 1.17 28.67
C SER A 355 12.12 1.76 29.18
N THR A 356 12.02 2.95 29.79
CA THR A 356 13.05 3.54 30.61
C THR A 356 13.49 2.43 31.54
N GLY A 357 14.78 2.07 31.50
CA GLY A 357 15.34 1.23 32.56
C GLY A 357 14.90 1.83 33.90
N ASP A 358 14.56 0.97 34.85
CA ASP A 358 13.90 1.30 36.11
C ASP A 358 14.21 2.74 36.56
N VAL A 359 13.23 3.64 36.53
CA VAL A 359 13.50 5.05 36.88
C VAL A 359 13.80 5.09 38.38
N LEU A 360 14.91 5.73 38.75
CA LEU A 360 15.25 5.96 40.15
C LEU A 360 14.16 6.82 40.78
N SER A 361 13.45 6.26 41.76
CA SER A 361 12.31 6.91 42.41
C SER A 361 12.47 6.82 43.93
N ILE A 362 12.31 7.94 44.61
CA ILE A 362 12.14 7.99 46.07
C ILE A 362 10.64 7.90 46.33
N THR A 363 10.24 6.92 47.14
CA THR A 363 8.85 6.74 47.57
C THR A 363 8.58 7.55 48.84
N GLU A 364 9.51 7.55 49.78
CA GLU A 364 9.34 8.20 51.08
C GLU A 364 10.69 8.40 51.80
N VAL A 365 10.75 9.37 52.70
CA VAL A 365 11.85 9.56 53.65
C VAL A 365 11.31 9.49 55.08
N ILE A 366 11.91 8.64 55.91
CA ILE A 366 11.46 8.35 57.28
C ILE A 366 12.63 8.55 58.26
N PRO A 367 12.47 9.37 59.31
CA PRO A 367 11.38 10.33 59.51
C PRO A 367 11.39 11.48 58.48
N ALA A 368 10.28 12.19 58.31
CA ALA A 368 10.17 13.34 57.40
C ALA A 368 10.79 14.64 57.97
N THR A 369 11.05 14.65 59.28
CA THR A 369 11.79 15.69 60.00
C THR A 369 12.85 15.03 60.88
N GLY A 370 13.93 15.75 61.18
CA GLY A 370 14.97 15.22 62.06
C GLY A 370 16.03 16.26 62.42
N LYS A 371 16.82 15.94 63.45
CA LYS A 371 17.93 16.76 63.93
C LYS A 371 19.23 16.40 63.24
N LYS A 372 20.22 17.29 63.36
CA LYS A 372 21.58 17.05 62.85
C LYS A 372 22.16 15.78 63.50
N GLY A 373 22.81 14.93 62.70
CA GLY A 373 23.40 13.69 63.20
C GLY A 373 22.42 12.54 63.41
N GLU A 374 21.11 12.72 63.18
CA GLU A 374 20.14 11.63 63.25
C GLU A 374 20.10 10.80 61.94
N PRO A 375 19.88 9.48 62.04
CA PRO A 375 19.74 8.64 60.87
C PRO A 375 18.35 8.81 60.23
N ILE A 376 18.31 8.90 58.90
CA ILE A 376 17.09 8.89 58.10
C ILE A 376 17.14 7.78 57.05
N THR A 377 15.99 7.22 56.76
CA THR A 377 15.81 6.15 55.78
C THR A 377 15.11 6.70 54.55
N ILE A 378 15.74 6.56 53.39
CA ILE A 378 15.18 6.86 52.08
C ILE A 378 14.68 5.55 51.49
N LEU A 379 13.37 5.43 51.27
CA LEU A 379 12.73 4.30 50.61
C LEU A 379 12.46 4.64 49.15
N GLY A 380 12.59 3.66 48.27
CA GLY A 380 12.37 3.87 46.85
C GLY A 380 12.62 2.64 46.01
N THR A 381 12.87 2.86 44.73
CA THR A 381 13.16 1.82 43.74
C THR A 381 14.34 2.20 42.85
N ASN A 382 15.10 1.18 42.47
CA ASN A 382 16.24 1.28 41.55
C ASN A 382 17.40 2.18 42.03
N PHE A 383 17.67 2.17 43.33
CA PHE A 383 18.89 2.77 43.87
C PHE A 383 20.14 1.97 43.48
N GLY A 384 20.00 0.72 43.02
CA GLY A 384 21.10 -0.18 42.74
C GLY A 384 21.64 -0.86 44.01
N THR A 385 22.43 -1.91 43.83
CA THR A 385 22.92 -2.74 44.94
C THR A 385 24.15 -2.15 45.65
N ASP A 386 24.89 -1.24 44.99
CA ASP A 386 26.14 -0.65 45.49
C ASP A 386 26.16 0.88 45.31
N GLN A 387 26.81 1.59 46.24
CA GLN A 387 26.96 3.05 46.26
C GLN A 387 28.00 3.60 45.25
N LYS A 388 28.80 2.76 44.58
CA LYS A 388 30.03 3.16 43.86
C LYS A 388 29.88 4.31 42.87
N ASP A 389 28.68 4.46 42.33
CA ASP A 389 28.32 5.45 41.31
C ASP A 389 27.09 6.26 41.74
N ALA A 390 26.81 6.42 43.04
CA ALA A 390 25.61 7.12 43.52
C ALA A 390 25.90 8.03 44.73
N ALA A 391 25.22 9.18 44.75
CA ALA A 391 25.36 10.21 45.78
C ALA A 391 23.97 10.69 46.24
N VAL A 392 23.91 11.14 47.49
CA VAL A 392 22.72 11.78 48.06
C VAL A 392 23.05 13.21 48.43
N PHE A 393 22.14 14.12 48.12
CA PHE A 393 22.27 15.56 48.33
C PHE A 393 21.07 16.11 49.09
N PHE A 394 21.32 17.12 49.92
CA PHE A 394 20.30 18.04 50.42
C PHE A 394 20.35 19.32 49.58
N GLU A 395 19.29 19.56 48.82
CA GLU A 395 19.12 20.74 47.96
C GLU A 395 18.20 21.76 48.66
N PRO A 396 18.63 23.01 48.87
CA PRO A 396 17.74 24.03 49.42
C PRO A 396 16.60 24.34 48.46
N ILE A 397 15.38 24.53 48.97
CA ILE A 397 14.18 24.84 48.16
C ILE A 397 14.34 26.17 47.41
N ASN A 398 15.04 27.14 48.00
CA ASN A 398 15.43 28.37 47.33
C ASN A 398 16.87 28.19 46.84
N HIS A 399 17.06 28.10 45.52
CA HIS A 399 18.32 27.80 44.79
C HIS A 399 19.54 28.73 45.05
N ASP A 400 19.57 29.49 46.15
CA ASP A 400 20.58 30.48 46.48
C ASP A 400 21.85 29.89 47.15
N SER A 401 21.85 28.59 47.47
CA SER A 401 22.93 27.91 48.21
C SER A 401 23.40 26.63 47.52
N LYS A 402 24.68 26.29 47.69
CA LYS A 402 25.28 25.05 47.16
C LYS A 402 24.63 23.80 47.79
N ASN A 403 24.42 22.76 46.98
CA ASN A 403 23.99 21.44 47.44
C ASN A 403 24.92 20.91 48.54
N ILE A 404 24.33 20.35 49.60
CA ILE A 404 25.07 19.73 50.69
C ILE A 404 25.16 18.23 50.41
N THR A 405 26.37 17.73 50.18
CA THR A 405 26.63 16.29 50.02
C THR A 405 26.50 15.57 51.35
N VAL A 406 25.94 14.36 51.31
CA VAL A 406 25.89 13.48 52.47
C VAL A 406 27.22 12.74 52.62
N ASP A 407 27.96 13.08 53.68
CA ASP A 407 29.29 12.51 53.94
C ASP A 407 29.25 11.08 54.51
N LYS A 408 28.13 10.69 55.16
CA LYS A 408 27.98 9.40 55.83
C LYS A 408 26.72 8.66 55.37
N ILE A 409 26.95 7.56 54.64
CA ILE A 409 25.91 6.59 54.24
C ILE A 409 26.13 5.31 55.05
N GLU A 410 25.13 4.91 55.84
CA GLU A 410 25.22 3.77 56.75
C GLU A 410 24.89 2.44 56.06
N SER A 411 23.96 2.46 55.10
CA SER A 411 23.68 1.30 54.26
C SER A 411 23.06 1.71 52.93
N TRP A 412 23.32 0.91 51.90
CA TRP A 412 22.78 1.08 50.56
C TRP A 412 22.19 -0.24 50.06
N SER A 413 21.03 -0.17 49.45
CA SER A 413 20.39 -1.29 48.76
C SER A 413 19.46 -0.74 47.68
N ASP A 414 18.99 -1.61 46.80
CA ASP A 414 18.17 -1.22 45.67
C ASP A 414 16.86 -0.50 46.03
N LYS A 415 16.34 -0.74 47.25
CA LYS A 415 15.05 -0.19 47.72
C LYS A 415 15.16 0.73 48.94
N LYS A 416 16.34 0.81 49.56
CA LYS A 416 16.54 1.46 50.84
C LYS A 416 17.95 2.03 50.95
N ILE A 417 18.05 3.30 51.30
CA ILE A 417 19.31 3.98 51.65
C ILE A 417 19.15 4.51 53.07
N ILE A 418 20.13 4.27 53.94
CA ILE A 418 20.18 4.87 55.28
C ILE A 418 21.33 5.87 55.30
N ILE A 419 21.02 7.11 55.63
CA ILE A 419 21.99 8.21 55.71
C ILE A 419 21.88 8.94 57.05
N THR A 420 22.93 9.64 57.44
CA THR A 420 22.89 10.54 58.60
C THR A 420 22.70 11.98 58.13
N VAL A 421 21.82 12.75 58.80
CA VAL A 421 21.64 14.18 58.51
C VAL A 421 22.97 14.94 58.71
N PRO A 422 23.50 15.67 57.70
CA PRO A 422 24.81 16.30 57.77
C PRO A 422 24.97 17.30 58.93
N GLU A 423 26.10 17.29 59.64
CA GLU A 423 26.32 18.18 60.80
C GLU A 423 26.36 19.68 60.44
N LYS A 424 26.76 20.00 59.21
CA LYS A 424 26.90 21.38 58.72
C LYS A 424 25.60 21.99 58.17
N ILE A 425 24.48 21.28 58.24
CA ILE A 425 23.22 21.74 57.66
C ILE A 425 22.52 22.77 58.58
N GLU A 426 21.90 23.80 57.99
CA GLU A 426 21.11 24.78 58.74
C GLU A 426 19.66 24.29 58.93
N PRO A 427 18.97 24.66 60.04
CA PRO A 427 17.55 24.30 60.26
C PRO A 427 16.61 24.96 59.23
N LYS A 428 16.29 24.23 58.16
CA LYS A 428 15.43 24.63 57.03
C LYS A 428 14.82 23.39 56.35
N THR A 429 13.90 23.60 55.42
CA THR A 429 13.39 22.53 54.54
C THR A 429 14.24 22.39 53.29
N TYR A 430 14.60 21.15 52.96
CA TYR A 430 15.44 20.77 51.83
C TYR A 430 14.75 19.70 50.99
N ASN A 431 15.12 19.62 49.72
CA ASN A 431 14.83 18.49 48.84
C ASN A 431 15.97 17.47 48.93
N ILE A 432 15.66 16.24 49.33
CA ILE A 432 16.60 15.13 49.29
C ILE A 432 16.65 14.60 47.87
N ARG A 433 17.80 14.75 47.22
CA ARG A 433 18.07 14.24 45.87
C ARG A 433 18.98 13.02 45.95
N VAL A 434 18.58 11.94 45.29
CA VAL A 434 19.46 10.79 45.03
C VAL A 434 19.87 10.82 43.56
N GLU A 435 21.17 10.71 43.29
CA GLU A 435 21.75 10.72 41.94
C GLU A 435 22.61 9.49 41.71
N LYS A 436 22.57 8.94 40.49
CA LYS A 436 23.41 7.83 40.05
C LYS A 436 24.27 8.26 38.86
N GLY A 437 25.55 8.53 39.09
CA GLY A 437 26.52 8.97 38.09
C GLY A 437 27.07 7.83 37.25
N GLY A 438 26.54 7.63 36.04
CA GLY A 438 27.09 6.67 35.09
C GLY A 438 26.70 6.97 33.64
N SER A 439 27.44 7.84 32.96
CA SER A 439 27.53 8.01 31.49
C SER A 439 26.27 7.69 30.63
N SER A 440 25.09 8.12 31.05
CA SER A 440 23.86 8.15 30.26
C SER A 440 23.10 9.42 30.62
N PRO A 441 22.59 10.21 29.65
CA PRO A 441 22.21 11.61 29.86
C PRO A 441 20.84 11.80 30.54
N THR A 442 20.34 10.77 31.23
CA THR A 442 19.19 10.90 32.12
C THR A 442 19.73 10.95 33.54
N ASP A 443 20.06 12.15 34.00
CA ASP A 443 20.13 12.43 35.44
C ASP A 443 18.73 12.16 36.00
N THR A 444 18.45 10.90 36.38
CA THR A 444 17.23 10.55 37.09
C THR A 444 17.40 10.93 38.55
N SER A 445 17.29 12.22 38.82
CA SER A 445 17.17 12.74 40.18
C SER A 445 15.70 12.76 40.57
N THR A 446 15.34 12.06 41.65
CA THR A 446 14.06 12.26 42.33
C THR A 446 14.31 13.05 43.61
N THR A 447 13.41 13.97 43.93
CA THR A 447 13.47 14.82 45.12
C THR A 447 12.29 14.59 46.04
N THR A 448 12.51 14.54 47.35
CA THR A 448 11.45 14.55 48.38
C THR A 448 11.81 15.56 49.45
N GLU A 449 10.81 16.31 49.94
CA GLU A 449 11.01 17.31 50.99
C GLU A 449 11.37 16.66 52.33
N PHE A 450 12.29 17.28 53.05
CA PHE A 450 12.70 16.93 54.40
C PHE A 450 13.00 18.20 55.20
N THR A 451 12.51 18.29 56.43
CA THR A 451 12.72 19.47 57.28
C THR A 451 13.73 19.19 58.39
N VAL A 452 14.80 19.97 58.43
CA VAL A 452 15.77 19.95 59.53
C VAL A 452 15.26 20.79 60.68
N GLU A 453 15.14 20.19 61.86
CA GLU A 453 14.64 20.85 63.05
C GLU A 453 15.69 21.80 63.68
N LYS A 454 15.21 22.84 64.36
CA LYS A 454 16.06 23.71 65.19
C LYS A 454 16.36 22.96 66.50
N GLU A 455 17.61 23.01 66.95
CA GLU A 455 18.10 22.25 68.12
C GLU A 455 17.19 22.32 69.35
#